data_AF-A0A1F3M9C0-F1
#
_entry.id   AF-A0A1F3M9C0-F1
#
_cell.length_a   1.000
_cell.length_b   1.000
_cell.length_c   1.000
_cell.angle_alpha   90.00
_cell.angle_beta   90.00
_cell.angle_gamma   90.00
#
_symmetry.space_group_name_H-M   'P 1'
#
loop_
_entity.id
_entity.type
_entity.pdbx_description
1 polymer ?
#
loop_
_entity_poly.entity_id
_entity_poly.type
_entity_poly.pdbx_seq_one_letter_code
_entity_poly.pdbx_strand_id
1 'polypeptide(L)'
;MSKESYRLLAKYMRVTARYVLLVALGLVFIFALLSGSGDYGGGLKGILYNSPNALPWLVLLILLFVAWKWELIGGILITLVGLVALYFFNFTGPNFFWFTFFLCLGIILFGSFFIVSWYLDRNANNHAE
;
A
#
# COMPACT_ATOMS: atom_id res chain seq x y z
N MET A 1 -15.57 -15.28 19.69
CA MET A 1 -16.20 -14.80 18.44
C MET A 1 -16.69 -16.02 17.66
N SER A 2 -17.86 -15.98 17.00
CA SER A 2 -18.32 -17.12 16.22
C SER A 2 -17.47 -17.29 14.95
N LYS A 3 -17.48 -18.48 14.36
CA LYS A 3 -16.81 -18.78 13.08
C LYS A 3 -17.23 -17.81 11.97
N GLU A 4 -18.51 -17.49 11.93
CA GLU A 4 -19.08 -16.53 10.97
C GLU A 4 -18.52 -15.12 11.20
N SER A 5 -18.43 -14.68 12.46
CA SER A 5 -17.84 -13.38 12.79
C SER A 5 -16.37 -13.27 12.37
N TYR A 6 -15.55 -14.31 12.55
CA TYR A 6 -14.15 -14.30 12.10
C TYR A 6 -14.02 -14.12 10.59
N ARG A 7 -14.79 -14.90 9.82
CA ARG A 7 -14.80 -14.83 8.35
C ARG A 7 -15.30 -13.49 7.83
N LEU A 8 -16.33 -12.96 8.48
CA LEU A 8 -16.88 -11.66 8.12
C LEU A 8 -15.86 -10.55 8.35
N LEU A 9 -15.19 -10.56 9.51
CA LEU A 9 -14.16 -9.57 9.83
C LEU A 9 -12.96 -9.68 8.87
N ALA A 10 -12.45 -10.89 8.61
CA ALA A 10 -11.36 -11.12 7.66
C ALA A 10 -11.72 -10.57 6.26
N LYS A 11 -12.93 -10.89 5.78
CA LYS A 11 -13.45 -10.38 4.50
C LYS A 11 -13.47 -8.85 4.45
N TYR A 12 -13.98 -8.18 5.48
CA TYR A 12 -14.02 -6.72 5.52
C TYR A 12 -12.61 -6.11 5.52
N MET A 13 -11.70 -6.63 6.35
CA MET A 13 -10.32 -6.13 6.40
C MET A 13 -9.61 -6.27 5.05
N ARG A 14 -9.72 -7.45 4.42
CA ARG A 14 -9.18 -7.71 3.07
C ARG A 14 -9.77 -6.77 2.03
N VAL A 15 -11.10 -6.69 1.93
CA VAL A 15 -11.78 -5.91 0.89
C VAL A 15 -11.45 -4.43 1.04
N THR A 16 -11.53 -3.89 2.26
CA THR A 16 -11.18 -2.49 2.53
C THR A 16 -9.73 -2.21 2.17
N ALA A 17 -8.78 -3.05 2.61
CA ALA A 17 -7.36 -2.85 2.28
C ALA A 17 -7.11 -2.86 0.76
N ARG A 18 -7.74 -3.78 0.01
CA ARG A 18 -7.57 -3.87 -1.45
C ARG A 18 -7.96 -2.60 -2.16
N TYR A 19 -9.19 -2.14 -1.92
CA TYR A 19 -9.74 -1.03 -2.70
C TYR A 19 -9.22 0.32 -2.22
N VAL A 20 -9.00 0.51 -0.92
CA VAL A 20 -8.40 1.74 -0.41
C VAL A 20 -6.96 1.90 -0.92
N LEU A 21 -6.13 0.85 -0.84
CA LEU A 21 -4.77 0.90 -1.38
C LEU A 21 -4.76 1.04 -2.89
N LEU A 22 -5.66 0.37 -3.62
CA LEU A 22 -5.71 0.49 -5.09
C LEU A 22 -5.98 1.93 -5.51
N VAL A 23 -6.97 2.58 -4.92
CA VAL A 23 -7.31 3.98 -5.22
C VAL A 23 -6.19 4.92 -4.77
N ALA A 24 -5.75 4.81 -3.52
CA ALA A 24 -4.72 5.70 -2.99
C ALA A 24 -3.40 5.60 -3.76
N LEU A 25 -2.87 4.38 -3.95
CA LEU A 25 -1.62 4.17 -4.67
C LEU A 25 -1.75 4.51 -6.16
N GLY A 26 -2.91 4.23 -6.78
CA GLY A 26 -3.16 4.61 -8.17
C GLY A 26 -3.12 6.13 -8.37
N LEU A 27 -3.79 6.88 -7.51
CA LEU A 27 -3.78 8.35 -7.55
C LEU A 27 -2.38 8.91 -7.28
N VAL A 28 -1.68 8.39 -6.28
CA VAL A 28 -0.32 8.86 -5.93
C VAL A 28 0.67 8.50 -7.04
N PHE A 29 0.56 7.32 -7.66
CA PHE A 29 1.39 6.94 -8.80
C PHE A 29 1.21 7.90 -9.98
N ILE A 30 -0.03 8.21 -10.36
CA ILE A 30 -0.32 9.16 -11.44
C ILE A 30 0.20 10.55 -11.07
N PHE A 31 -0.05 11.01 -9.84
CA PHE A 31 0.47 12.29 -9.36
C PHE A 31 1.99 12.35 -9.44
N ALA A 32 2.70 11.34 -8.91
CA ALA A 32 4.15 11.28 -8.91
C ALA A 32 4.74 11.21 -10.32
N LEU A 33 4.03 10.58 -11.26
CA LEU A 33 4.42 10.50 -12.67
C LEU A 33 4.31 11.86 -13.39
N LEU A 34 3.33 12.69 -13.02
CA LEU A 34 3.04 13.96 -13.70
C LEU A 34 3.68 15.19 -13.03
N SER A 35 3.82 15.20 -11.70
CA SER A 35 4.10 16.41 -10.91
C SER A 35 5.44 17.08 -11.21
N GLY A 36 6.48 16.32 -11.61
CA GLY A 36 7.79 16.86 -11.99
C GLY A 36 8.03 16.93 -13.51
N SER A 37 7.04 16.55 -14.33
CA SER A 37 7.23 16.48 -15.79
C SER A 37 7.47 17.85 -16.45
N GLY A 38 6.95 18.92 -15.85
CA GLY A 38 7.11 20.30 -16.33
C GLY A 38 8.57 20.77 -16.31
N ASP A 39 9.33 20.38 -15.29
CA ASP A 39 10.74 20.76 -15.11
C ASP A 39 11.65 20.18 -16.22
N TYR A 40 11.16 19.13 -16.91
CA TYR A 40 11.83 18.48 -18.03
C TYR A 40 11.30 18.90 -19.40
N GLY A 41 10.57 20.02 -19.48
CA GLY A 41 10.00 20.54 -20.73
C GLY A 41 8.62 19.97 -21.10
N GLY A 42 8.00 19.19 -20.20
CA GLY A 42 6.64 18.67 -20.37
C GLY A 42 6.50 17.56 -21.42
N GLY A 43 5.24 17.26 -21.75
CA GLY A 43 4.87 16.20 -22.71
C GLY A 43 5.37 14.80 -22.31
N LEU A 44 5.43 13.90 -23.29
CA LEU A 44 5.88 12.51 -23.07
C LEU A 44 7.34 12.43 -22.58
N LYS A 45 8.20 13.30 -23.09
CA LYS A 45 9.62 13.35 -22.70
C LYS A 45 9.77 13.72 -21.22
N GLY A 46 9.02 14.72 -20.75
CA GLY A 46 9.05 15.12 -19.35
C GLY A 46 8.49 14.05 -18.41
N ILE A 47 7.43 13.35 -18.83
CA ILE A 47 6.88 12.21 -18.09
C ILE A 47 7.93 11.09 -17.97
N LEU A 48 8.62 10.75 -19.06
CA LEU A 48 9.63 9.69 -19.06
C LEU A 48 10.79 10.03 -18.11
N TYR A 49 11.27 11.27 -18.11
CA TYR A 49 12.34 11.69 -17.21
C TYR A 49 11.91 11.80 -15.75
N ASN A 50 10.65 12.15 -15.48
CA ASN A 50 10.11 12.18 -14.13
C ASN A 50 9.69 10.78 -13.62
N SER A 51 9.66 9.76 -14.47
CA SER A 51 9.23 8.40 -14.10
C SER A 51 9.93 7.77 -12.89
N PRO A 52 11.22 8.06 -12.57
CA PRO A 52 11.84 7.57 -11.33
C PRO A 52 11.10 8.00 -10.06
N ASN A 53 10.43 9.16 -10.06
CA ASN A 53 9.62 9.65 -8.94
C ASN A 53 8.38 8.77 -8.69
N ALA A 54 7.89 8.09 -9.73
CA ALA A 54 6.73 7.20 -9.65
C ALA A 54 7.07 5.77 -9.20
N LEU A 55 8.35 5.37 -9.25
CA LEU A 55 8.79 3.99 -9.00
C LEU A 55 8.42 3.44 -7.62
N PRO A 56 8.59 4.19 -6.50
CA PRO A 56 8.20 3.67 -5.18
C PRO A 56 6.72 3.28 -5.10
N TRP A 57 5.87 4.07 -5.76
CA TRP A 57 4.41 3.85 -5.79
C TRP A 57 4.03 2.71 -6.73
N LEU A 58 4.74 2.56 -7.85
CA LEU A 58 4.57 1.41 -8.75
C LEU A 58 4.93 0.09 -8.05
N VAL A 59 6.02 0.07 -7.28
CA VAL A 59 6.40 -1.10 -6.47
C VAL A 59 5.28 -1.46 -5.50
N LEU A 60 4.72 -0.49 -4.78
CA LEU A 60 3.58 -0.72 -3.88
C LEU A 60 2.33 -1.23 -4.61
N LEU A 61 2.04 -0.74 -5.82
CA LEU A 61 0.94 -1.27 -6.66
C LEU A 61 1.17 -2.73 -7.04
N ILE A 62 2.40 -3.09 -7.46
CA ILE A 62 2.74 -4.48 -7.77
C ILE A 62 2.57 -5.36 -6.54
N LEU A 63 3.05 -4.92 -5.38
CA LEU A 63 2.89 -5.64 -4.12
C LEU A 63 1.42 -5.77 -3.69
N LEU A 64 0.57 -4.79 -4.00
CA LEU A 64 -0.87 -4.90 -3.80
C LEU A 64 -1.46 -6.05 -4.63
N PHE A 65 -1.08 -6.18 -5.91
CA PHE A 65 -1.51 -7.30 -6.73
C PHE A 65 -0.97 -8.65 -6.21
N VAL A 66 0.25 -8.68 -5.68
CA VAL A 66 0.78 -9.85 -4.95
C VAL A 66 -0.12 -10.19 -3.75
N ALA A 67 -0.52 -9.19 -2.94
CA ALA A 67 -1.39 -9.37 -1.77
C ALA A 67 -2.80 -9.88 -2.13
N TRP A 68 -3.27 -9.67 -3.36
CA TRP A 68 -4.57 -10.22 -3.79
C TRP A 68 -4.56 -11.74 -3.90
N LYS A 69 -3.41 -12.32 -4.26
CA LYS A 69 -3.22 -13.78 -4.37
C LYS A 69 -2.57 -14.40 -3.15
N TRP A 70 -1.56 -13.72 -2.58
CA TRP A 70 -0.78 -14.17 -1.44
C TRP A 70 -0.86 -13.13 -0.33
N GLU A 71 -1.99 -13.15 0.37
CA GLU A 71 -2.36 -12.12 1.34
C GLU A 71 -1.32 -11.88 2.44
N LEU A 72 -0.82 -12.94 3.07
CA LEU A 72 0.18 -12.81 4.13
C LEU A 72 1.49 -12.20 3.61
N ILE A 73 2.04 -12.76 2.53
CA ILE A 73 3.31 -12.32 1.95
C ILE A 73 3.18 -10.88 1.45
N GLY A 74 2.12 -10.57 0.70
CA GLY A 74 1.88 -9.22 0.20
C GLY A 74 1.65 -8.22 1.32
N GLY A 75 0.89 -8.58 2.36
CA GLY A 75 0.69 -7.74 3.55
C GLY A 75 1.98 -7.41 4.28
N ILE A 76 2.86 -8.40 4.49
CA ILE A 76 4.19 -8.20 5.08
C ILE A 76 5.02 -7.25 4.22
N LEU A 77 5.11 -7.51 2.92
CA LEU A 77 5.92 -6.69 2.01
C LEU A 77 5.43 -5.25 1.93
N ILE A 78 4.12 -5.02 1.82
CA ILE A 78 3.52 -3.68 1.81
C ILE A 78 3.83 -2.95 3.13
N THR A 79 3.69 -3.64 4.26
CA THR A 79 3.96 -3.06 5.58
C THR A 79 5.43 -2.65 5.71
N LEU A 80 6.36 -3.52 5.31
CA LEU A 80 7.79 -3.24 5.35
C LEU A 80 8.18 -2.09 4.42
N VAL A 81 7.70 -2.09 3.17
CA VAL A 81 7.95 -0.99 2.23
C VAL A 81 7.34 0.32 2.74
N GLY A 82 6.16 0.27 3.35
CA GLY A 82 5.53 1.41 4.00
C GLY A 82 6.37 1.99 5.14
N LEU A 83 6.99 1.15 5.97
CA LEU A 83 7.92 1.58 7.03
C LEU A 83 9.19 2.21 6.46
N VAL A 84 9.78 1.60 5.43
CA VAL A 84 10.95 2.17 4.74
C VAL A 84 10.60 3.53 4.10
N ALA A 85 9.46 3.62 3.42
CA ALA A 85 8.98 4.86 2.81
C ALA A 85 8.71 5.95 3.87
N LEU A 86 8.10 5.59 5.00
CA LEU A 86 7.86 6.49 6.12
C LEU A 86 9.19 7.12 6.60
N TYR A 87 10.20 6.27 6.85
CA TYR A 87 11.53 6.69 7.28
C TYR A 87 12.20 7.59 6.23
N PHE A 88 12.27 7.12 4.99
CA PHE A 88 12.95 7.84 3.90
C PHE A 88 12.30 9.20 3.61
N PHE A 89 10.98 9.26 3.47
CA PHE A 89 10.33 10.52 3.09
C PHE A 89 10.23 11.54 4.22
N ASN A 90 10.25 11.13 5.49
CA ASN A 90 9.99 12.05 6.62
C ASN A 90 11.18 12.25 7.57
N PHE A 91 12.20 11.38 7.52
CA PHE A 91 13.28 11.40 8.51
C PHE A 91 14.69 11.46 7.91
N THR A 92 14.86 11.34 6.59
CA THR A 92 16.18 11.55 5.95
C THR A 92 16.33 12.90 5.26
N GLY A 93 15.24 13.63 5.07
CA GLY A 93 15.24 14.96 4.43
C GLY A 93 15.32 16.12 5.41
N PRO A 94 15.50 17.37 4.91
CA PRO A 94 15.53 18.57 5.76
C PRO A 94 14.14 18.97 6.29
N ASN A 95 13.07 18.45 5.70
CA ASN A 95 11.69 18.79 6.02
C ASN A 95 10.87 17.56 6.36
N PHE A 96 9.88 17.74 7.24
CA PHE A 96 8.87 16.74 7.54
C PHE A 96 7.61 16.99 6.71
N PHE A 97 7.15 15.99 5.96
CA PHE A 97 6.04 16.13 5.01
C PHE A 97 4.78 15.44 5.53
N TRP A 98 3.91 16.20 6.21
CA TRP A 98 2.68 15.68 6.83
C TRP A 98 1.80 14.83 5.90
N PHE A 99 1.64 15.26 4.64
CA PHE A 99 0.85 14.49 3.67
C PHE A 99 1.45 13.10 3.43
N THR A 100 2.75 13.03 3.13
CA THR A 100 3.47 11.78 2.90
C THR A 100 3.51 10.93 4.17
N PHE A 101 3.65 11.54 5.33
CA PHE A 101 3.57 10.87 6.63
C PHE A 101 2.25 10.10 6.80
N PHE A 102 1.10 10.78 6.64
CA PHE A 102 -0.20 10.12 6.78
C PHE A 102 -0.47 9.08 5.69
N LEU A 103 0.01 9.33 4.46
CA LEU A 103 -0.06 8.34 3.38
C LEU A 103 0.71 7.05 3.75
N CYS A 104 1.94 7.19 4.23
CA CYS A 104 2.76 6.05 4.66
C CYS A 104 2.14 5.31 5.85
N LEU A 105 1.57 6.02 6.83
CA LEU A 105 0.81 5.39 7.92
C LEU A 105 -0.41 4.61 7.40
N GLY A 106 -1.14 5.16 6.44
CA GLY A 106 -2.24 4.47 5.77
C GLY A 106 -1.77 3.19 5.08
N ILE A 107 -0.65 3.25 4.36
CA ILE A 107 -0.04 2.07 3.69
C ILE A 107 0.32 0.98 4.72
N ILE A 108 0.96 1.36 5.83
CA ILE A 108 1.32 0.43 6.91
C ILE A 108 0.07 -0.20 7.53
N LEU A 109 -0.95 0.62 7.83
CA LEU A 109 -2.22 0.16 8.40
C LEU A 109 -2.91 -0.84 7.49
N PHE A 110 -3.12 -0.51 6.21
CA PHE A 110 -3.81 -1.42 5.28
C PHE A 110 -2.94 -2.61 4.86
N GLY A 111 -1.61 -2.49 4.88
CA GLY A 111 -0.70 -3.62 4.79
C GLY A 111 -0.91 -4.61 5.95
N SER A 112 -1.02 -4.11 7.18
CA SER A 112 -1.32 -4.92 8.36
C SER A 112 -2.70 -5.59 8.29
N PHE A 113 -3.68 -4.96 7.62
CA PHE A 113 -5.01 -5.55 7.47
C PHE A 113 -4.99 -6.85 6.69
N PHE A 114 -4.11 -6.98 5.68
CA PHE A 114 -3.90 -8.26 4.99
C PHE A 114 -3.35 -9.32 5.94
N ILE A 115 -2.36 -8.97 6.76
CA ILE A 115 -1.76 -9.90 7.74
C ILE A 115 -2.83 -10.38 8.72
N VAL A 116 -3.58 -9.46 9.32
CA VAL A 116 -4.64 -9.79 10.30
C VAL A 116 -5.75 -10.60 9.65
N SER A 117 -6.21 -10.22 8.44
CA SER A 117 -7.21 -10.96 7.69
C SER A 117 -6.80 -12.41 7.45
N TRP A 118 -5.54 -12.66 7.10
CA TRP A 118 -5.01 -14.01 6.93
C TRP A 118 -5.08 -14.84 8.22
N TYR A 119 -4.69 -14.24 9.36
CA TYR A 119 -4.77 -14.90 10.67
C TYR A 119 -6.22 -15.21 11.08
N LEU A 120 -7.15 -14.27 10.85
CA LEU A 120 -8.57 -14.45 11.16
C LEU A 120 -9.19 -15.59 10.34
N ASP A 121 -8.88 -15.66 9.04
CA ASP A 121 -9.33 -16.75 8.17
C ASP A 121 -8.74 -18.10 8.60
N ARG A 122 -7.47 -18.14 9.02
CA ARG A 122 -6.84 -19.37 9.53
C ARG A 122 -7.52 -19.84 10.82
N ASN A 123 -7.75 -18.96 11.77
CA ASN A 123 -8.40 -19.29 13.04
C ASN A 123 -9.85 -19.75 12.85
N ALA A 124 -10.60 -19.15 11.91
CA ALA A 124 -11.95 -19.59 11.59
C ALA A 124 -12.04 -21.04 11.08
N ASN A 125 -10.96 -21.54 10.48
CA ASN A 125 -10.88 -22.91 9.97
C ASN A 125 -10.45 -23.90 11.06
N ASN A 126 -9.57 -23.49 11.98
CA ASN A 126 -9.14 -24.34 13.10
C ASN A 126 -10.26 -24.59 14.13
N HIS A 127 -11.25 -23.70 14.25
CA HIS A 127 -12.45 -23.92 15.09
C HIS A 127 -13.53 -24.80 14.43
N ALA A 128 -13.23 -25.41 13.28
CA ALA A 128 -14.12 -26.31 12.56
C ALA A 128 -13.76 -27.79 12.71
N GLU A 129 -12.61 -28.07 13.33
CA GLU A 129 -12.13 -29.40 13.74
C GLU A 129 -12.41 -29.59 15.24
#